data_AF-A0A940AGX3-F1
#
_entry.id   AF-A0A940AGX3-F1
#
_cell.length_a   1.000
_cell.length_b   1.000
_cell.length_c   1.000
_cell.angle_alpha   90.00
_cell.angle_beta   90.00
_cell.angle_gamma   90.00
#
_symmetry.space_group_name_H-M   'P 1'
#
loop_
_entity.id
_entity.type
_entity.pdbx_description
1 polymer ?
#
loop_
_entity_poly.entity_id
_entity_poly.type
_entity_poly.pdbx_seq_one_letter_code
_entity_poly.pdbx_strand_id
1 'polypeptide(L)'
;MSEKDPLSNSAHEKFAQNVANGMHARDAYLQVFPNGKKRNANKSASRLMHRPEIVSRLDYLKRCNAELSMWTRADSMEILRNIAENPHKKDCDRINAVNILNQMCGFTEPEKKIIAQNTFFQFISPDRGIKGE
;
A
#
# COMPACT_ATOMS: atom_id res chain seq x y z
N MET A 1 -20.77 -11.61 -22.24
CA MET A 1 -20.83 -10.37 -21.44
C MET A 1 -19.49 -9.68 -21.61
N SER A 2 -19.48 -8.40 -21.97
CA SER A 2 -18.22 -7.64 -22.11
C SER A 2 -17.64 -7.39 -20.72
N GLU A 3 -16.31 -7.49 -20.55
CA GLU A 3 -15.60 -7.28 -19.26
C GLU A 3 -15.86 -5.87 -18.66
N LYS A 4 -16.24 -4.92 -19.53
CA LYS A 4 -16.54 -3.53 -19.20
C LYS A 4 -17.90 -3.34 -18.52
N ASP A 5 -18.84 -4.23 -18.76
CA ASP A 5 -20.20 -4.10 -18.24
C ASP A 5 -20.25 -4.55 -16.78
N PRO A 6 -21.03 -3.87 -15.91
CA PRO A 6 -21.23 -4.30 -14.53
C PRO A 6 -21.82 -5.72 -14.45
N LEU A 7 -21.46 -6.47 -13.40
CA LEU A 7 -22.06 -7.79 -13.15
C LEU A 7 -23.59 -7.66 -12.95
N SER A 8 -24.35 -8.63 -13.48
CA SER A 8 -25.80 -8.68 -13.35
C SER A 8 -26.26 -8.71 -11.88
N ASN A 9 -25.48 -9.35 -11.01
CA ASN A 9 -25.70 -9.31 -9.57
C ASN A 9 -24.97 -8.12 -8.93
N SER A 10 -25.74 -7.13 -8.48
CA SER A 10 -25.22 -5.91 -7.84
C SER A 10 -24.38 -6.18 -6.59
N ALA A 11 -24.65 -7.26 -5.85
CA ALA A 11 -23.83 -7.66 -4.71
C ALA A 11 -22.44 -8.15 -5.16
N HIS A 12 -22.38 -8.93 -6.25
CA HIS A 12 -21.11 -9.39 -6.81
C HIS A 12 -20.28 -8.24 -7.38
N GLU A 13 -20.92 -7.27 -8.03
CA GLU A 13 -20.26 -6.05 -8.50
C GLU A 13 -19.66 -5.26 -7.33
N LYS A 14 -20.43 -4.99 -6.28
CA LYS A 14 -19.92 -4.30 -5.07
C LYS A 14 -18.77 -5.05 -4.41
N PHE A 15 -18.85 -6.38 -4.36
CA PHE A 15 -17.77 -7.21 -3.86
C PHE A 15 -16.49 -7.03 -4.69
N ALA A 16 -16.60 -7.12 -6.02
CA ALA A 16 -15.46 -6.94 -6.94
C ALA A 16 -14.84 -5.54 -6.81
N GLN A 17 -15.66 -4.48 -6.72
CA GLN A 17 -15.20 -3.10 -6.51
C GLN A 17 -14.43 -2.94 -5.19
N ASN A 18 -14.97 -3.45 -4.08
CA ASN A 18 -14.31 -3.37 -2.78
C ASN A 18 -12.94 -4.06 -2.80
N VAL A 19 -12.85 -5.24 -3.42
CA VAL A 19 -11.58 -5.97 -3.56
C VAL A 19 -10.61 -5.25 -4.50
N ALA A 20 -11.08 -4.68 -5.61
CA ALA A 20 -10.26 -3.89 -6.53
C ALA A 20 -9.65 -2.65 -5.85
N ASN A 21 -10.36 -2.07 -4.88
CA ASN A 21 -9.91 -0.92 -4.09
C ASN A 21 -8.99 -1.30 -2.92
N GLY A 22 -8.57 -2.57 -2.82
CA GLY A 22 -7.59 -3.04 -1.83
C GLY A 22 -8.20 -3.62 -0.54
N MET A 23 -9.51 -3.79 -0.46
CA MET A 23 -10.13 -4.43 0.70
C MET A 23 -9.87 -5.94 0.71
N HIS A 24 -9.61 -6.51 1.89
CA HIS A 24 -9.47 -7.96 2.03
C HIS A 24 -10.76 -8.68 1.67
N ALA A 25 -10.68 -9.76 0.88
CA ALA A 25 -11.85 -10.45 0.31
C ALA A 25 -12.89 -10.89 1.37
N ARG A 26 -12.43 -11.34 2.55
CA ARG A 26 -13.32 -11.65 3.68
C ARG A 26 -14.19 -10.46 4.09
N ASP A 27 -13.59 -9.29 4.24
CA ASP A 27 -14.25 -8.11 4.79
C ASP A 27 -15.17 -7.50 3.73
N ALA A 28 -14.72 -7.49 2.47
CA ALA A 28 -15.56 -7.15 1.32
C ALA A 28 -16.81 -8.05 1.25
N TYR A 29 -16.66 -9.36 1.50
CA TYR A 29 -17.79 -10.29 1.54
C TYR A 29 -18.75 -9.99 2.70
N LEU A 30 -18.24 -9.72 3.90
CA LEU A 30 -19.07 -9.40 5.07
C LEU A 30 -19.82 -8.08 4.92
N GLN A 31 -19.23 -7.11 4.23
CA GLN A 31 -19.87 -5.82 3.96
C GLN A 31 -21.03 -5.94 2.97
N VAL A 32 -20.87 -6.79 1.95
CA VAL A 32 -21.89 -7.01 0.92
C VAL A 32 -22.98 -7.98 1.39
N PHE A 33 -22.60 -9.00 2.18
CA PHE A 33 -23.49 -10.06 2.66
C PHE A 33 -23.54 -10.06 4.21
N PRO A 34 -24.18 -9.05 4.84
CA PRO A 34 -24.19 -8.89 6.30
C PRO A 34 -24.88 -10.05 7.04
N ASN A 35 -25.85 -10.71 6.39
CA ASN A 35 -26.56 -11.86 6.94
C ASN A 35 -25.77 -13.18 6.82
N GLY A 36 -24.57 -13.14 6.22
CA GLY A 36 -23.71 -14.32 6.05
C GLY A 36 -23.13 -14.80 7.38
N LYS A 37 -23.00 -16.13 7.53
CA LYS A 37 -22.31 -16.71 8.69
C LYS A 37 -20.83 -16.31 8.68
N LYS A 38 -20.41 -15.43 9.60
CA LYS A 38 -19.02 -14.93 9.70
C LYS A 38 -17.95 -16.03 9.66
N ARG A 39 -18.22 -17.18 10.30
CA ARG A 39 -17.32 -18.35 10.31
C ARG A 39 -16.99 -18.89 8.90
N ASN A 40 -17.92 -18.74 7.96
CA ASN A 40 -17.78 -19.23 6.58
C ASN A 40 -17.32 -18.14 5.61
N ALA A 41 -17.18 -16.88 6.06
CA ALA A 41 -16.92 -15.74 5.18
C ALA A 41 -15.63 -15.93 4.35
N ASN A 42 -14.56 -16.47 4.93
CA ASN A 42 -13.32 -16.76 4.20
C ASN A 42 -13.55 -17.76 3.05
N LYS A 43 -14.25 -18.87 3.34
CA LYS A 43 -14.52 -19.91 2.34
C LYS A 43 -15.45 -19.39 1.25
N SER A 44 -16.49 -18.64 1.62
CA SER A 44 -17.43 -18.05 0.68
C SER A 44 -16.78 -16.97 -0.20
N ALA A 45 -16.00 -16.07 0.39
CA ALA A 45 -15.25 -15.04 -0.34
C ALA A 45 -14.26 -15.67 -1.32
N SER A 46 -13.52 -16.71 -0.89
CA SER A 46 -12.62 -17.45 -1.77
C SER A 46 -13.37 -18.07 -2.95
N ARG A 47 -14.51 -18.72 -2.71
CA ARG A 47 -15.33 -19.28 -3.80
C ARG A 47 -15.82 -18.21 -4.78
N LEU A 48 -16.19 -17.04 -4.25
CA LEU A 48 -16.68 -15.92 -5.05
C LEU A 48 -15.56 -15.32 -5.93
N MET A 49 -14.35 -15.20 -5.38
CA MET A 49 -13.15 -14.74 -6.09
C MET A 49 -12.74 -15.63 -7.26
N HIS A 50 -13.07 -16.92 -7.25
CA HIS A 50 -12.70 -17.86 -8.31
C HIS A 50 -13.78 -18.01 -9.39
N ARG A 51 -14.89 -17.24 -9.31
CA ARG A 51 -15.89 -17.25 -10.38
C ARG A 51 -15.36 -16.51 -11.60
N PRO A 52 -15.48 -17.08 -12.82
CA PRO A 52 -14.88 -16.49 -14.02
C PRO A 52 -15.40 -15.06 -14.29
N GLU A 53 -16.70 -14.85 -14.10
CA GLU A 53 -17.35 -13.53 -14.23
C GLU A 53 -16.73 -12.45 -13.32
N ILE A 54 -16.34 -12.82 -12.09
CA ILE A 54 -15.78 -11.88 -11.10
C ILE A 54 -14.29 -11.70 -11.34
N VAL A 55 -13.56 -12.74 -11.73
CA VAL A 55 -12.13 -12.63 -12.05
C VAL A 55 -11.93 -11.64 -13.18
N SER A 56 -12.64 -11.82 -14.30
CA SER A 56 -12.55 -10.91 -15.45
C SER A 56 -12.91 -9.47 -15.06
N ARG A 57 -13.98 -9.28 -14.29
CA ARG A 57 -14.37 -7.95 -13.83
C ARG A 57 -13.31 -7.32 -12.90
N LEU A 58 -12.77 -8.10 -11.99
CA LEU A 58 -11.76 -7.65 -11.03
C LEU A 58 -10.47 -7.23 -11.74
N ASP A 59 -10.05 -7.97 -12.76
CA ASP A 59 -8.87 -7.64 -13.56
C ASP A 59 -9.06 -6.32 -14.32
N TYR A 60 -10.22 -6.11 -14.92
CA TYR A 60 -10.57 -4.82 -15.52
C TYR A 60 -10.52 -3.67 -14.51
N LEU A 61 -11.17 -3.82 -13.36
CA LEU A 61 -11.17 -2.78 -12.32
C LEU A 61 -9.77 -2.49 -11.80
N LYS A 62 -8.92 -3.52 -11.65
CA LYS A 62 -7.51 -3.33 -11.30
C LYS A 62 -6.72 -2.60 -12.37
N ARG A 63 -6.96 -2.87 -13.66
CA ARG A 63 -6.33 -2.12 -14.76
C ARG A 63 -6.77 -0.66 -14.74
N CYS A 64 -8.07 -0.38 -14.60
CA CYS A 64 -8.58 0.99 -14.49
C CYS A 64 -8.01 1.71 -13.26
N ASN A 65 -7.97 1.03 -12.11
CA ASN A 65 -7.37 1.59 -10.90
C ASN A 65 -5.88 1.81 -11.07
N ALA A 66 -5.17 0.91 -11.76
CA ALA A 66 -3.76 1.10 -12.08
C ALA A 66 -3.59 2.31 -13.00
N GLU A 67 -4.37 2.45 -14.07
CA GLU A 67 -4.38 3.60 -14.97
C GLU A 67 -4.67 4.92 -14.23
N LEU A 68 -5.66 4.94 -13.33
CA LEU A 68 -5.96 6.10 -12.48
C LEU A 68 -4.87 6.37 -11.44
N SER A 69 -4.26 5.31 -10.93
CA SER A 69 -3.15 5.35 -9.98
C SER A 69 -1.79 5.47 -10.66
N MET A 70 -1.72 5.66 -11.99
CA MET A 70 -0.51 6.04 -12.73
C MET A 70 -0.16 7.49 -12.38
N TRP A 71 0.03 7.76 -11.09
CA TRP A 71 0.62 8.96 -10.60
C TRP A 71 2.03 9.00 -11.13
N THR A 72 2.22 9.76 -12.20
CA THR A 72 3.50 9.84 -12.86
C THR A 72 4.45 10.72 -12.04
N ARG A 73 5.74 10.60 -12.33
CA ARG A 73 6.73 11.56 -11.81
C ARG A 73 6.36 13.00 -12.18
N ALA A 74 5.76 13.21 -13.35
CA ALA A 74 5.32 14.53 -13.80
C ALA A 74 4.19 15.09 -12.92
N ASP A 75 3.21 14.27 -12.55
CA ASP A 75 2.09 14.68 -11.68
C ASP A 75 2.60 15.07 -10.28
N SER A 76 3.53 14.30 -9.71
CA SER A 76 4.23 14.68 -8.47
C SER A 76 4.91 16.04 -8.58
N MET A 77 5.65 16.27 -9.68
CA MET A 77 6.38 17.52 -9.88
C MET A 77 5.43 18.70 -10.06
N GLU A 78 4.32 18.53 -10.77
CA GLU A 78 3.31 19.57 -10.96
C GLU A 78 2.68 19.99 -9.64
N ILE A 79 2.30 19.04 -8.79
CA ILE A 79 1.72 19.36 -7.47
C ILE A 79 2.74 20.04 -6.57
N LEU A 80 3.98 19.56 -6.53
CA LEU A 80 5.03 20.20 -5.74
C LEU A 80 5.34 21.62 -6.24
N ARG A 81 5.34 21.85 -7.56
CA ARG A 81 5.46 23.20 -8.15
C ARG A 81 4.31 24.09 -7.69
N ASN A 82 3.07 23.61 -7.79
CA ASN A 82 1.88 24.33 -7.36
C ASN A 82 1.92 24.69 -5.86
N ILE A 83 2.45 23.80 -5.01
CA ILE A 83 2.64 24.08 -3.58
C ILE A 83 3.73 25.15 -3.37
N ALA A 84 4.87 25.04 -4.05
CA ALA A 84 5.99 25.98 -3.91
C ALA A 84 5.64 27.41 -4.35
N GLU A 85 4.86 27.54 -5.43
CA GLU A 85 4.47 28.83 -6.02
C GLU A 85 3.27 29.49 -5.32
N ASN A 86 2.48 28.74 -4.54
CA ASN A 86 1.27 29.27 -3.91
C ASN A 86 1.57 30.18 -2.71
N PRO A 87 1.29 31.50 -2.78
CA PRO A 87 1.60 32.45 -1.71
C PRO A 87 0.71 32.31 -0.46
N HIS A 88 -0.39 31.56 -0.55
CA HIS A 88 -1.30 31.31 0.57
C HIS A 88 -0.91 30.08 1.41
N LYS A 89 0.10 29.32 0.99
CA LYS A 89 0.65 28.21 1.78
C LYS A 89 1.70 28.71 2.76
N LYS A 90 1.88 27.97 3.85
CA LYS A 90 2.92 28.29 4.83
C LYS A 90 4.30 28.20 4.16
N ASP A 91 5.20 29.11 4.50
CA ASP A 91 6.56 29.12 3.95
C ASP A 91 7.28 27.79 4.18
N CYS A 92 7.05 27.13 5.33
CA CYS A 92 7.58 25.80 5.60
C CYS A 92 7.15 24.76 4.54
N ASP A 93 5.87 24.75 4.16
CA ASP A 93 5.35 23.80 3.16
C ASP A 93 5.94 24.09 1.77
N ARG A 94 6.11 25.37 1.44
CA ARG A 94 6.73 25.82 0.18
C ARG A 94 8.20 25.41 0.10
N ILE A 95 8.97 25.64 1.16
CA ILE A 95 10.37 25.23 1.27
C ILE A 95 10.50 23.71 1.16
N ASN A 96 9.64 22.96 1.85
CA ASN A 96 9.62 21.49 1.77
C ASN A 96 9.32 20.99 0.36
N ALA A 97 8.37 21.61 -0.35
CA ALA A 97 8.07 21.25 -1.73
C ALA A 97 9.27 21.48 -2.67
N VAL A 98 9.99 22.60 -2.51
CA VAL A 98 11.23 22.88 -3.27
C VAL A 98 12.33 21.87 -2.92
N ASN A 99 12.50 21.53 -1.65
CA ASN A 99 13.49 20.54 -1.23
C ASN A 99 13.21 19.16 -1.84
N ILE A 100 11.94 18.72 -1.81
CA ILE A 100 11.54 17.44 -2.42
C ILE A 100 11.77 17.49 -3.95
N LEU A 101 11.45 18.60 -4.62
CA LEU A 101 11.76 18.78 -6.05
C LEU A 101 13.25 18.65 -6.33
N ASN A 102 14.10 19.27 -5.50
CA ASN A 102 15.55 19.19 -5.64
C ASN A 102 16.07 17.76 -5.43
N GLN A 103 15.55 17.04 -4.44
CA GLN A 103 15.87 15.63 -4.21
C GLN A 103 15.45 14.76 -5.39
N MET A 104 14.24 14.98 -5.94
CA MET A 104 13.75 14.25 -7.10
C MET A 104 14.58 14.48 -8.36
N CYS A 105 15.22 15.65 -8.49
CA CYS A 105 16.06 16.03 -9.62
C CYS A 105 17.56 15.78 -9.39
N GLY A 106 17.95 15.25 -8.23
CA GLY A 106 19.36 14.97 -7.91
C GLY A 106 20.20 16.20 -7.58
N PHE A 107 19.58 17.33 -7.21
CA PHE A 107 20.28 18.55 -6.79
C PHE A 107 20.67 18.55 -5.30
N THR A 108 20.43 17.46 -4.57
CA THR A 108 20.73 17.34 -3.14
C THR A 108 21.84 16.31 -2.92
N GLU A 109 22.87 16.67 -2.13
CA GLU A 109 23.94 15.75 -1.73
C GLU A 109 23.41 14.69 -0.75
N PRO A 110 23.77 13.40 -0.89
CA PRO A 110 23.29 12.36 0.02
C PRO A 110 23.82 12.56 1.44
N GLU A 111 22.94 12.44 2.44
CA GLU A 111 23.34 12.51 3.84
C GLU A 111 24.33 11.39 4.19
N LYS A 112 25.46 11.76 4.78
CA LYS A 112 26.48 10.82 5.25
C LYS A 112 25.94 10.05 6.46
N LYS A 113 25.57 8.78 6.28
CA LYS A 113 25.19 7.90 7.38
C LYS A 113 26.42 7.51 8.18
N ILE A 114 26.52 7.99 9.43
CA ILE A 114 27.54 7.55 10.39
C ILE A 114 27.10 6.18 10.92
N ILE A 115 27.74 5.10 10.46
CA ILE A 115 27.51 3.74 10.96
C ILE A 115 28.38 3.53 12.20
N ALA A 116 27.80 3.66 13.39
CA ALA A 116 28.47 3.29 14.63
C ALA A 116 28.51 1.76 14.74
N GLN A 117 29.65 1.15 14.41
CA GLN A 117 29.88 -0.28 14.62
C GLN A 117 30.10 -0.53 16.10
N ASN A 118 29.08 -1.05 16.80
CA ASN A 118 29.17 -1.39 18.21
C ASN A 118 29.89 -2.76 18.32
N THR A 119 31.23 -2.75 18.40
CA THR A 119 32.03 -3.94 18.66
C THR A 119 31.84 -4.36 20.11
N PHE A 120 30.84 -5.21 20.36
CA PHE A 120 30.59 -5.84 21.65
C PHE A 120 31.73 -6.83 21.95
N PHE A 121 32.70 -6.43 22.77
CA PHE A 121 33.73 -7.32 23.30
C PHE A 121 33.06 -8.40 24.16
N GLN A 122 32.97 -9.63 23.64
CA GLN A 122 32.61 -10.80 24.45
C GLN A 122 33.73 -11.03 25.47
N PHE A 123 33.48 -10.59 26.70
CA PHE A 123 34.27 -10.94 27.87
C PHE A 123 34.10 -12.45 28.12
N ILE A 124 35.06 -13.25 27.67
CA ILE A 124 35.16 -14.67 27.98
C ILE A 124 35.47 -14.76 29.48
N SER A 125 34.46 -15.04 30.31
CA SER A 125 34.66 -15.31 31.74
C SER A 125 35.45 -16.62 31.91
N PRO A 126 36.42 -16.67 32.84
CA PRO A 126 37.19 -17.88 33.09
C PRO A 126 36.36 -18.88 33.89
N ASP A 127 36.49 -20.14 33.47
CA ASP A 127 35.91 -21.35 34.05
C ASP A 127 36.22 -21.45 35.56
N ARG A 128 35.18 -21.48 36.42
CA ARG A 128 35.36 -21.78 37.85
C ARG A 128 34.96 -23.22 38.09
N GLY A 129 35.99 -24.05 38.25
CA GLY A 129 35.89 -25.47 38.50
C GLY A 129 35.05 -25.84 39.73
N ILE A 130 34.31 -26.92 39.56
CA ILE A 130 33.62 -27.67 40.60
C ILE A 130 34.67 -28.34 41.48
N LYS A 131 34.70 -28.01 42.77
CA LYS A 131 35.17 -28.86 43.88
C LYS A 131 34.02 -28.83 44.90
N GLY A 132 33.46 -29.93 45.39
CA GLY A 132 34.09 -31.20 45.74
C GLY A 132 34.47 -31.14 47.22
N GLU A 133 33.46 -31.22 48.10
CA GLU A 133 33.44 -31.81 49.46
C GLU A 133 32.07 -31.59 50.11
#